data_AF-A0A7S2E7B7-F1
#
_entry.id   AF-A0A7S2E7B7-F1
#
_cell.length_a   1.000
_cell.length_b   1.000
_cell.length_c   1.000
_cell.angle_alpha   90.00
_cell.angle_beta   90.00
_cell.angle_gamma   90.00
#
_symmetry.space_group_name_H-M   'P 1'
#
loop_
_entity.id
_entity.type
_entity.pdbx_description
1 polymer ?
#
loop_
_entity_poly.entity_id
_entity_poly.type
_entity_poly.pdbx_seq_one_letter_code
_entity_poly.pdbx_strand_id
1 'polypeptide(L)'
;FAFGSCHKNKNVLNDDSKSTIWDAIGKTNPDTFLWTGDAVYVKDATLSALQSEYQKTLTSSKIGYSKFLTQMAASPNNSSGGTHGTWDDHDFGGNDLGYETASKTERLDLYLKFLGFKEEEAEYRKRIKRNGAFSSISFGSGYQKVKVLFLDTRWHRSKHCIPSVGSKVPYIGAPFSCITRWITAGLSLQHNWFVTNNEDNEQQTT
;
A
#
# COMPACT_ATOMS: atom_id res chain seq x y z
N PHE A 1 -12.03 -1.37 15.06
CA PHE A 1 -11.17 -0.97 13.92
C PHE A 1 -11.99 -0.97 12.65
N ALA A 2 -11.55 -0.24 11.62
CA ALA A 2 -12.05 -0.31 10.25
C ALA A 2 -10.88 -0.59 9.30
N PHE A 3 -11.15 -1.05 8.08
CA PHE A 3 -10.13 -1.27 7.05
C PHE A 3 -10.71 -0.99 5.66
N GLY A 4 -9.84 -0.71 4.70
CA GLY A 4 -10.27 -0.42 3.33
C GLY A 4 -9.14 -0.47 2.31
N SER A 5 -9.52 -0.53 1.05
CA SER A 5 -8.66 -0.46 -0.13
C SER A 5 -9.43 0.09 -1.31
N CYS A 6 -8.76 0.22 -2.46
CA CYS A 6 -9.38 0.52 -3.73
C CYS A 6 -10.17 1.84 -3.74
N HIS A 7 -9.59 2.87 -3.14
CA HIS A 7 -10.24 4.16 -2.94
C HIS A 7 -10.16 5.05 -4.20
N LYS A 8 -11.14 4.88 -5.10
CA LYS A 8 -11.29 5.71 -6.32
C LYS A 8 -12.10 6.98 -6.04
N ASN A 9 -11.43 8.14 -6.09
CA ASN A 9 -12.04 9.46 -5.86
C ASN A 9 -13.09 9.91 -6.90
N LYS A 10 -13.20 9.25 -8.06
CA LYS A 10 -13.98 9.75 -9.23
C LYS A 10 -15.46 10.02 -8.95
N ASN A 11 -16.09 9.19 -8.13
CA ASN A 11 -17.55 9.27 -7.93
C ASN A 11 -17.96 10.44 -7.03
N VAL A 12 -17.09 10.84 -6.10
CA VAL A 12 -17.37 11.92 -5.14
C VAL A 12 -17.02 13.29 -5.72
N LEU A 13 -16.01 13.36 -6.60
CA LEU A 13 -15.60 14.62 -7.23
C LEU A 13 -16.63 15.15 -8.25
N ASN A 14 -17.51 14.28 -8.75
CA ASN A 14 -18.47 14.61 -9.82
C ASN A 14 -19.90 14.83 -9.32
N ASP A 15 -20.17 14.64 -8.02
CA ASP A 15 -21.53 14.71 -7.48
C ASP A 15 -21.52 15.11 -5.99
N ASP A 16 -21.81 16.39 -5.75
CA ASP A 16 -21.82 16.99 -4.41
C ASP A 16 -22.99 16.49 -3.52
N SER A 17 -23.94 15.70 -4.06
CA SER A 17 -25.05 15.12 -3.29
C SER A 17 -24.67 13.83 -2.53
N LYS A 18 -23.50 13.26 -2.83
CA LYS A 18 -23.08 11.97 -2.28
C LYS A 18 -22.28 12.14 -0.98
N SER A 19 -22.70 11.45 0.07
CA SER A 19 -21.88 11.24 1.26
C SER A 19 -20.58 10.54 0.88
N THR A 20 -19.46 10.98 1.45
CA THR A 20 -18.17 10.32 1.24
C THR A 20 -18.14 8.97 1.96
N ILE A 21 -17.32 8.03 1.49
CA ILE A 21 -17.07 6.78 2.23
C ILE A 21 -16.45 7.07 3.61
N TRP A 22 -15.68 8.14 3.71
CA TRP A 22 -15.05 8.58 4.95
C TRP A 22 -16.05 9.06 6.00
N ASP A 23 -17.14 9.71 5.60
CA ASP A 23 -18.24 10.04 6.52
C ASP A 23 -18.94 8.78 7.02
N ALA A 24 -19.11 7.76 6.17
CA ALA A 24 -19.70 6.50 6.57
C ALA A 24 -18.82 5.73 7.56
N ILE A 25 -17.51 5.65 7.29
CA ILE A 25 -16.53 5.04 8.20
C ILE A 25 -16.43 5.84 9.50
N GLY A 26 -16.38 7.17 9.42
CA GLY A 26 -16.32 8.06 10.58
C GLY A 26 -17.50 7.86 11.54
N LYS A 27 -18.71 7.59 11.03
CA LYS A 27 -19.89 7.29 11.86
C LYS A 27 -19.76 6.00 12.69
N THR A 28 -18.88 5.08 12.31
CA THR A 28 -18.64 3.86 13.11
C THR A 28 -17.63 4.09 14.24
N ASN A 29 -17.07 5.30 14.39
CA ASN A 29 -16.07 5.67 15.39
C ASN A 29 -14.95 4.62 15.56
N PRO A 30 -14.20 4.26 14.50
CA PRO A 30 -13.17 3.24 14.61
C PRO A 30 -11.98 3.75 15.44
N ASP A 31 -11.41 2.90 16.31
CA ASP A 31 -10.17 3.24 17.04
C ASP A 31 -8.94 3.37 16.13
N THR A 32 -8.94 2.61 15.03
CA THR A 32 -7.88 2.60 14.02
C THR A 32 -8.45 2.23 12.65
N PHE A 33 -7.81 2.73 11.59
CA PHE A 33 -8.09 2.41 10.20
C PHE A 33 -6.89 1.72 9.54
N LEU A 34 -7.14 0.61 8.86
CA LEU A 34 -6.12 -0.21 8.22
C LEU A 34 -6.27 -0.10 6.68
N TRP A 35 -5.35 0.60 6.03
CA TRP A 35 -5.19 0.56 4.58
C TRP A 35 -4.65 -0.79 4.15
N THR A 36 -5.32 -1.39 3.17
CA THR A 36 -4.97 -2.70 2.60
C THR A 36 -4.53 -2.62 1.14
N GLY A 37 -4.17 -1.42 0.69
CA GLY A 37 -3.69 -1.14 -0.67
C GLY A 37 -4.61 -0.24 -1.48
N ASP A 38 -4.12 0.24 -2.61
CA ASP A 38 -4.81 1.14 -3.54
C ASP A 38 -5.46 2.33 -2.83
N ALA A 39 -4.64 3.08 -2.07
CA ALA A 39 -5.11 4.28 -1.38
C ALA A 39 -5.49 5.40 -2.36
N VAL A 40 -4.77 5.47 -3.49
CA VAL A 40 -5.05 6.39 -4.59
C VAL A 40 -4.93 5.71 -5.96
N TYR A 41 -5.50 6.36 -6.99
CA TYR A 41 -5.40 5.90 -8.37
C TYR A 41 -4.88 7.01 -9.26
N VAL A 42 -3.74 6.78 -9.89
CA VAL A 42 -3.16 7.68 -10.90
C VAL A 42 -3.26 7.09 -12.30
N LYS A 43 -3.49 7.96 -13.29
CA LYS A 43 -3.57 7.54 -14.70
C LYS A 43 -2.19 7.20 -15.25
N ASP A 44 -1.27 8.14 -15.10
CA ASP A 44 0.10 8.02 -15.55
C ASP A 44 0.92 7.73 -14.29
N ALA A 45 1.47 6.52 -14.22
CA ALA A 45 2.24 5.90 -13.13
C ALA A 45 3.52 6.66 -12.73
N THR A 46 3.52 7.99 -12.78
CA THR A 46 4.65 8.86 -12.47
C THR A 46 4.67 9.22 -10.99
N LEU A 47 5.86 9.53 -10.47
CA LEU A 47 6.02 9.96 -9.08
C LEU A 47 5.28 11.26 -8.79
N SER A 48 5.29 12.22 -9.72
CA SER A 48 4.60 13.51 -9.58
C SER A 48 3.08 13.36 -9.55
N ALA A 49 2.51 12.48 -10.39
CA ALA A 49 1.08 12.18 -10.36
C ALA A 49 0.67 11.53 -9.03
N LEU A 50 1.50 10.60 -8.53
CA LEU A 50 1.26 9.94 -7.24
C LEU A 50 1.28 10.94 -6.08
N GLN A 51 2.33 11.77 -6.00
CA GLN A 51 2.45 12.82 -5.01
C GLN A 51 1.24 13.76 -5.04
N SER A 52 0.81 14.18 -6.25
CA SER A 52 -0.31 15.09 -6.42
C SER A 52 -1.64 14.47 -5.97
N GLU A 53 -1.90 13.18 -6.27
CA GLU A 53 -3.14 12.52 -5.87
C GLU A 53 -3.17 12.21 -4.36
N TYR A 54 -2.03 11.88 -3.74
CA TYR A 54 -1.93 11.82 -2.28
C TYR A 54 -2.24 13.17 -1.65
N GLN A 55 -1.59 14.24 -2.11
CA GLN A 55 -1.80 15.58 -1.56
C GLN A 55 -3.28 16.01 -1.71
N LYS A 56 -3.88 15.74 -2.87
CA LYS A 56 -5.31 16.00 -3.10
C LYS A 56 -6.20 15.20 -2.15
N THR A 57 -5.90 13.92 -1.93
CA THR A 57 -6.64 13.08 -0.99
C THR A 57 -6.52 13.62 0.45
N LEU A 58 -5.34 14.09 0.84
CA LEU A 58 -5.06 14.66 2.16
C LEU A 58 -5.65 16.06 2.40
N THR A 59 -6.01 16.81 1.36
CA THR A 59 -6.42 18.22 1.48
C THR A 59 -7.83 18.51 0.99
N SER A 60 -8.38 17.69 0.09
CA SER A 60 -9.70 17.94 -0.50
C SER A 60 -10.80 17.68 0.53
N SER A 61 -11.54 18.74 0.84
CA SER A 61 -12.77 18.66 1.63
C SER A 61 -13.85 17.81 0.95
N LYS A 62 -13.89 17.79 -0.40
CA LYS A 62 -14.83 16.95 -1.17
C LYS A 62 -14.52 15.47 -0.99
N ILE A 63 -13.25 15.06 -0.97
CA ILE A 63 -12.89 13.66 -0.72
C ILE A 63 -13.23 13.28 0.73
N GLY A 64 -12.98 14.18 1.69
CA GLY A 64 -13.38 13.98 3.09
C GLY A 64 -12.39 13.18 3.95
N TYR A 65 -11.29 12.68 3.37
CA TYR A 65 -10.27 11.93 4.11
C TYR A 65 -9.57 12.81 5.16
N SER A 66 -9.30 14.07 4.87
CA SER A 66 -8.69 15.02 5.83
C SER A 66 -9.51 15.21 7.11
N LYS A 67 -10.84 15.35 6.95
CA LYS A 67 -11.81 15.40 8.05
C LYS A 67 -11.78 14.10 8.85
N PHE A 68 -11.77 12.96 8.17
CA PHE A 68 -11.66 11.66 8.83
C PHE A 68 -10.36 11.52 9.62
N LEU A 69 -9.21 11.93 9.08
CA LEU A 69 -7.93 11.94 9.80
C LEU A 69 -7.98 12.82 11.06
N THR A 70 -8.63 13.98 11.00
CA THR A 70 -8.81 14.85 12.18
C THR A 70 -9.65 14.17 13.24
N GLN A 71 -10.74 13.50 12.85
CA GLN A 71 -11.56 12.72 13.77
C GLN A 71 -10.77 11.58 14.41
N MET A 72 -9.96 10.85 13.63
CA MET A 72 -9.10 9.78 14.12
C MET A 72 -8.06 10.30 15.12
N ALA A 73 -7.41 11.43 14.83
CA ALA A 73 -6.41 12.03 15.70
C ALA A 73 -6.98 12.52 17.05
N ALA A 74 -8.27 12.89 17.08
CA ALA A 74 -8.95 13.27 18.31
C ALA A 74 -9.32 12.06 19.21
N SER A 75 -9.19 10.83 18.71
CA SER A 75 -9.53 9.63 19.47
C SER A 75 -8.49 9.37 20.58
N PRO A 76 -8.90 9.26 21.86
CA PRO A 76 -7.97 9.04 22.98
C PRO A 76 -7.27 7.68 22.93
N ASN A 77 -7.77 6.74 22.14
CA ASN A 77 -7.19 5.41 21.97
C ASN A 77 -6.10 5.36 20.88
N ASN A 78 -5.76 6.50 20.27
CA ASN A 78 -4.95 6.56 19.08
C ASN A 78 -3.55 7.14 19.34
N SER A 79 -2.64 6.29 19.81
CA SER A 79 -1.25 6.64 20.07
C SER A 79 -0.35 6.63 18.83
N SER A 80 -0.88 6.44 17.61
CA SER A 80 -0.07 6.28 16.39
C SER A 80 -0.69 6.91 15.13
N GLY A 81 -1.45 8.00 15.26
CA GLY A 81 -1.96 8.75 14.10
C GLY A 81 -3.16 8.12 13.39
N GLY A 82 -3.63 6.95 13.82
CA GLY A 82 -4.95 6.38 13.51
C GLY A 82 -5.00 5.54 12.27
N THR A 83 -4.07 5.74 11.35
CA THR A 83 -4.00 5.02 10.09
C THR A 83 -2.74 4.17 10.01
N HIS A 84 -2.91 2.89 9.69
CA HIS A 84 -1.81 1.96 9.40
C HIS A 84 -2.08 1.30 8.07
N GLY A 85 -1.06 0.74 7.43
CA GLY A 85 -1.31 0.07 6.17
C GLY A 85 -0.11 -0.46 5.43
N THR A 86 -0.46 -1.04 4.28
CA THR A 86 0.44 -1.39 3.19
C THR A 86 -0.17 -0.91 1.87
N TRP A 87 0.67 -0.78 0.85
CA TRP A 87 0.30 -0.35 -0.49
C TRP A 87 -0.16 -1.51 -1.39
N ASP A 88 -0.72 -1.19 -2.55
CA ASP A 88 -0.86 -2.15 -3.67
C ASP A 88 -0.38 -1.53 -5.00
N ASP A 89 -0.75 -2.05 -6.17
CA ASP A 89 -0.09 -1.64 -7.41
C ASP A 89 -0.33 -0.18 -7.80
N HIS A 90 -1.49 0.40 -7.51
CA HIS A 90 -1.74 1.80 -7.88
C HIS A 90 -0.95 2.80 -7.04
N ASP A 91 -0.58 2.43 -5.81
CA ASP A 91 0.31 3.21 -4.96
C ASP A 91 1.79 2.97 -5.35
N PHE A 92 2.11 1.74 -5.76
CA PHE A 92 3.47 1.30 -6.07
C PHE A 92 3.92 1.69 -7.48
N GLY A 93 3.03 1.83 -8.45
CA GLY A 93 3.42 2.14 -9.82
C GLY A 93 2.23 2.05 -10.76
N GLY A 94 1.79 0.83 -11.03
CA GLY A 94 0.71 0.52 -11.94
C GLY A 94 0.49 -0.98 -12.02
N ASN A 95 -0.60 -1.38 -12.68
CA ASN A 95 -1.08 -2.75 -12.69
C ASN A 95 0.02 -3.77 -12.92
N ASP A 96 0.04 -4.79 -12.06
CA ASP A 96 0.95 -5.94 -12.13
C ASP A 96 2.46 -5.61 -12.04
N LEU A 97 2.84 -4.35 -11.83
CA LEU A 97 4.23 -3.97 -11.69
C LEU A 97 4.82 -4.52 -10.38
N GLY A 98 6.07 -4.95 -10.48
CA GLY A 98 6.87 -5.46 -9.36
C GLY A 98 8.27 -4.88 -9.40
N TYR A 99 9.27 -5.77 -9.45
CA TYR A 99 10.70 -5.45 -9.45
C TYR A 99 11.10 -4.27 -10.35
N GLU A 100 10.52 -4.21 -11.56
CA GLU A 100 10.80 -3.23 -12.61
C GLU A 100 10.27 -1.81 -12.35
N THR A 101 9.55 -1.61 -11.26
CA THR A 101 9.01 -0.30 -10.88
C THR A 101 10.15 0.69 -10.63
N ALA A 102 10.08 1.85 -11.28
CA ALA A 102 11.02 2.94 -11.06
C ALA A 102 10.70 3.72 -9.78
N SER A 103 11.76 4.28 -9.15
CA SER A 103 11.67 5.15 -7.98
C SER A 103 10.94 4.53 -6.78
N LYS A 104 11.20 3.24 -6.49
CA LYS A 104 10.52 2.51 -5.40
C LYS A 104 10.71 3.16 -4.04
N THR A 105 11.90 3.68 -3.76
CA THR A 105 12.22 4.34 -2.49
C THR A 105 11.43 5.62 -2.31
N GLU A 106 11.34 6.45 -3.35
CA GLU A 106 10.61 7.71 -3.34
C GLU A 106 9.09 7.47 -3.25
N ARG A 107 8.58 6.41 -3.87
CA ARG A 107 7.18 6.01 -3.71
C ARG A 107 6.88 5.52 -2.30
N LEU A 108 7.81 4.79 -1.69
CA LEU A 108 7.67 4.34 -0.31
C LEU A 108 7.65 5.55 0.62
N ASP A 109 8.55 6.52 0.42
CA ASP A 109 8.54 7.79 1.14
C ASP A 109 7.17 8.50 1.02
N LEU A 110 6.66 8.68 -0.20
CA LEU A 110 5.35 9.30 -0.43
C LEU A 110 4.21 8.54 0.28
N TYR A 111 4.21 7.21 0.21
CA TYR A 111 3.19 6.38 0.85
C TYR A 111 3.26 6.48 2.38
N LEU A 112 4.45 6.46 2.97
CA LEU A 112 4.62 6.59 4.42
C LEU A 112 4.21 7.98 4.91
N LYS A 113 4.56 9.04 4.17
CA LYS A 113 4.09 10.41 4.44
C LYS A 113 2.58 10.52 4.31
N PHE A 114 1.97 9.84 3.34
CA PHE A 114 0.51 9.76 3.20
C PHE A 114 -0.16 9.08 4.41
N LEU A 115 0.47 8.05 4.99
CA LEU A 115 0.03 7.43 6.24
C LEU A 115 0.28 8.30 7.49
N GLY A 116 0.94 9.45 7.33
CA GLY A 116 1.22 10.40 8.42
C GLY A 116 2.52 10.14 9.18
N PHE A 117 3.38 9.23 8.71
CA PHE A 117 4.69 9.00 9.33
C PHE A 117 5.65 10.15 9.05
N LYS A 118 6.43 10.53 10.07
CA LYS A 118 7.54 11.48 9.94
C LYS A 118 8.89 10.78 9.84
N GLU A 119 9.87 11.46 9.26
CA GLU A 119 11.19 10.88 8.96
C GLU A 119 11.99 10.52 10.23
N GLU A 120 11.74 11.25 11.32
CA GLU A 120 12.30 11.02 12.65
C GLU A 120 11.66 9.83 13.39
N GLU A 121 10.61 9.21 12.86
CA GLU A 121 10.01 8.02 13.47
C GLU A 121 10.82 6.75 13.17
N ALA A 122 10.99 5.89 14.18
CA ALA A 122 11.75 4.65 14.04
C ALA A 122 11.12 3.69 13.01
N GLU A 123 9.79 3.60 12.99
CA GLU A 123 9.08 2.73 12.03
C GLU A 123 9.17 3.25 10.59
N TYR A 124 9.21 4.57 10.37
CA TYR A 124 9.52 5.16 9.07
C TYR A 124 10.91 4.72 8.59
N ARG A 125 11.96 5.02 9.38
CA ARG A 125 13.35 4.70 9.00
C ARG A 125 13.56 3.22 8.76
N LYS A 126 12.92 2.37 9.57
CA LYS A 126 12.99 0.92 9.45
C LYS A 126 12.43 0.43 8.12
N ARG A 127 11.31 0.97 7.64
CA ARG A 127 10.70 0.62 6.35
C ARG A 127 11.56 1.08 5.17
N ILE A 128 12.08 2.30 5.23
CA ILE A 128 13.01 2.82 4.23
C ILE A 128 14.28 1.96 4.17
N LYS A 129 14.94 1.71 5.30
CA LYS A 129 16.21 0.95 5.35
C LYS A 129 16.08 -0.47 4.78
N ARG A 130 14.97 -1.14 5.04
CA ARG A 130 14.76 -2.53 4.60
C ARG A 130 14.01 -2.66 3.29
N ASN A 131 13.78 -1.56 2.58
CA ASN A 131 13.21 -1.62 1.24
C ASN A 131 11.83 -2.30 1.21
N GLY A 132 10.84 -1.77 1.93
CA GLY A 132 9.47 -2.29 1.83
C GLY A 132 8.45 -1.70 2.81
N ALA A 133 7.18 -1.69 2.41
CA ALA A 133 6.07 -1.14 3.17
C ALA A 133 5.54 -2.07 4.28
N PHE A 134 5.90 -3.36 4.25
CA PHE A 134 5.43 -4.38 5.20
C PHE A 134 5.69 -3.93 6.64
N SER A 135 4.86 -4.27 7.60
CA SER A 135 5.05 -3.86 9.01
C SER A 135 4.19 -4.70 9.95
N SER A 136 4.26 -4.44 11.24
CA SER A 136 3.32 -5.03 12.19
C SER A 136 2.96 -4.06 13.29
N ILE A 137 1.73 -4.13 13.75
CA ILE A 137 1.24 -3.39 14.91
C ILE A 137 0.51 -4.33 15.87
N SER A 138 0.53 -4.04 17.16
CA SER A 138 -0.23 -4.78 18.16
C SER A 138 -1.17 -3.85 18.90
N PHE A 139 -2.40 -4.32 19.11
CA PHE A 139 -3.44 -3.64 19.88
C PHE A 139 -3.78 -4.46 21.12
N GLY A 140 -4.24 -3.78 22.17
CA GLY A 140 -4.64 -4.42 23.42
C GLY A 140 -3.47 -4.97 24.25
N SER A 141 -3.80 -5.68 25.32
CA SER A 141 -2.85 -6.24 26.29
C SER A 141 -3.34 -7.59 26.82
N GLY A 142 -2.44 -8.34 27.48
CA GLY A 142 -2.76 -9.65 28.04
C GLY A 142 -3.38 -10.61 27.03
N TYR A 143 -4.50 -11.22 27.40
CA TYR A 143 -5.25 -12.16 26.55
C TYR A 143 -6.10 -11.49 25.47
N GLN A 144 -6.25 -10.16 25.50
CA GLN A 144 -7.00 -9.38 24.50
C GLN A 144 -6.07 -8.69 23.51
N LYS A 145 -4.93 -9.31 23.22
CA LYS A 145 -3.93 -8.77 22.29
C LYS A 145 -4.19 -9.25 20.87
N VAL A 146 -4.26 -8.31 19.93
CA VAL A 146 -4.33 -8.58 18.50
C VAL A 146 -3.06 -8.07 17.83
N LYS A 147 -2.37 -8.91 17.05
CA LYS A 147 -1.24 -8.49 16.22
C LYS A 147 -1.66 -8.49 14.76
N VAL A 148 -1.55 -7.34 14.11
CA VAL A 148 -1.78 -7.18 12.68
C VAL A 148 -0.44 -7.21 11.96
N LEU A 149 -0.34 -8.04 10.92
CA LEU A 149 0.81 -8.14 10.05
C LEU A 149 0.43 -7.56 8.68
N PHE A 150 1.10 -6.48 8.30
CA PHE A 150 0.99 -5.88 6.99
C PHE A 150 2.06 -6.49 6.09
N LEU A 151 1.63 -7.16 5.03
CA LEU A 151 2.54 -7.73 4.05
C LEU A 151 2.79 -6.74 2.90
N ASP A 152 3.96 -6.83 2.28
CA ASP A 152 4.30 -6.12 1.06
C ASP A 152 4.49 -7.14 -0.05
N THR A 153 3.52 -7.20 -0.94
CA THR A 153 3.46 -8.17 -2.04
C THR A 153 3.96 -7.55 -3.36
N ARG A 154 4.52 -6.33 -3.32
CA ARG A 154 4.92 -5.56 -4.51
C ARG A 154 6.43 -5.34 -4.57
N TRP A 155 7.06 -4.87 -3.50
CA TRP A 155 8.47 -4.46 -3.55
C TRP A 155 9.41 -5.55 -4.07
N HIS A 156 9.29 -6.74 -3.49
CA HIS A 156 10.16 -7.89 -3.76
C HIS A 156 9.56 -8.85 -4.81
N ARG A 157 8.42 -8.48 -5.41
CA ARG A 157 7.76 -9.31 -6.41
C ARG A 157 8.60 -9.33 -7.69
N SER A 158 8.92 -10.52 -8.19
CA SER A 158 9.57 -10.67 -9.50
C SER A 158 8.68 -10.13 -10.62
N LYS A 159 9.30 -9.73 -11.73
CA LYS A 159 8.61 -9.27 -12.93
C LYS A 159 7.53 -10.26 -13.36
N HIS A 160 6.32 -9.77 -13.61
CA HIS A 160 5.24 -10.61 -14.11
C HIS A 160 5.49 -10.90 -15.61
N CYS A 161 5.80 -12.15 -15.97
CA CYS A 161 6.02 -12.53 -17.37
C CYS A 161 4.72 -12.59 -18.19
N ILE A 162 3.57 -12.61 -17.51
CA ILE A 162 2.25 -12.68 -18.12
C ILE A 162 1.43 -11.57 -17.50
N PRO A 163 1.29 -10.39 -18.14
CA PRO A 163 0.40 -9.35 -17.63
C PRO A 163 -1.01 -9.93 -17.46
N SER A 164 -1.90 -9.29 -16.71
CA SER A 164 -3.31 -9.68 -16.63
C SER A 164 -4.06 -9.56 -17.97
N VAL A 165 -3.69 -10.38 -18.96
CA VAL A 165 -4.43 -10.66 -20.20
C VAL A 165 -5.84 -11.16 -19.89
N GLY A 166 -6.03 -11.68 -18.67
CA GLY A 166 -7.31 -11.94 -18.02
C GLY A 166 -8.35 -10.82 -18.17
N SER A 167 -7.93 -9.56 -18.14
CA SER A 167 -8.84 -8.41 -18.17
C SER A 167 -9.19 -7.92 -19.58
N LYS A 168 -8.36 -8.26 -20.58
CA LYS A 168 -8.49 -7.72 -21.95
C LYS A 168 -9.16 -8.66 -22.94
N VAL A 169 -9.30 -9.95 -22.59
CA VAL A 169 -9.94 -10.93 -23.46
C VAL A 169 -11.09 -11.61 -22.71
N PRO A 170 -12.35 -11.16 -22.90
CA PRO A 170 -13.49 -11.76 -22.22
C PRO A 170 -13.58 -13.26 -22.54
N TYR A 171 -14.01 -14.05 -21.56
CA TYR A 171 -14.24 -15.50 -21.60
C TYR A 171 -13.01 -16.43 -21.67
N ILE A 172 -11.88 -16.01 -22.25
CA ILE A 172 -10.66 -16.85 -22.31
C ILE A 172 -9.50 -16.37 -21.43
N GLY A 173 -9.54 -15.11 -20.97
CA GLY A 173 -8.46 -14.54 -20.19
C GLY A 173 -8.22 -15.25 -18.85
N ALA A 174 -9.29 -15.55 -18.09
CA ALA A 174 -9.18 -16.26 -16.82
C ALA A 174 -8.62 -17.69 -16.97
N PRO A 175 -9.18 -18.58 -17.82
CA PRO A 175 -8.64 -19.93 -17.98
C PRO A 175 -7.21 -19.93 -18.55
N PHE A 176 -6.89 -19.02 -19.48
CA PHE A 176 -5.53 -18.87 -20.01
C PHE A 176 -4.54 -18.42 -18.93
N SER A 177 -4.94 -17.47 -18.07
CA SER A 177 -4.11 -17.04 -16.94
C SER A 177 -3.86 -18.16 -15.91
N CYS A 178 -4.86 -19.03 -15.69
CA CYS A 178 -4.74 -20.19 -14.80
C CYS A 178 -3.77 -21.22 -15.38
N ILE A 179 -3.94 -21.59 -16.66
CA ILE A 179 -3.09 -22.58 -17.34
C ILE A 179 -1.64 -22.09 -17.38
N THR A 180 -1.43 -20.83 -17.73
CA THR A 180 -0.08 -20.29 -17.84
C THR A 180 0.63 -20.17 -16.49
N ARG A 181 -0.09 -19.83 -15.41
CA ARG A 181 0.43 -19.91 -14.03
C ARG A 181 0.78 -21.34 -13.63
N TRP A 182 -0.06 -22.31 -14.01
CA TRP A 182 0.17 -23.72 -13.70
C TRP A 182 1.42 -24.26 -14.41
N ILE A 183 1.61 -23.89 -15.68
CA ILE A 183 2.81 -24.25 -16.47
C ILE A 183 4.06 -23.59 -15.89
N THR A 184 4.02 -22.30 -15.56
CA THR A 184 5.21 -21.62 -14.98
C THR A 184 5.58 -22.14 -13.60
N ALA A 185 4.60 -22.51 -12.77
CA ALA A 185 4.85 -23.16 -11.48
C ALA A 185 5.39 -24.59 -11.65
N GLY A 186 4.81 -25.38 -12.56
CA GLY A 186 5.20 -26.77 -12.80
C GLY A 186 6.57 -26.94 -13.49
N LEU A 187 7.00 -25.97 -14.28
CA LEU A 187 8.30 -25.97 -14.95
C LEU A 187 9.43 -25.36 -14.11
N SER A 188 9.16 -24.95 -12.86
CA SER A 188 10.12 -24.27 -11.99
C SER A 188 10.83 -23.09 -12.68
N LEU A 189 10.14 -22.40 -13.60
CA LEU A 189 10.67 -21.22 -14.29
C LEU A 189 10.73 -19.98 -13.39
N GLN A 190 10.34 -20.15 -12.12
CA GLN A 190 10.62 -19.20 -11.05
C GLN A 190 12.13 -19.19 -10.85
N HIS A 191 12.79 -18.08 -11.22
CA HIS A 191 14.22 -17.94 -10.98
C HIS A 191 14.53 -18.21 -9.51
N ASN A 192 15.38 -19.22 -9.25
CA ASN A 192 15.91 -19.51 -7.93
C ASN A 192 16.75 -18.32 -7.46
N TRP A 193 16.18 -17.46 -6.62
CA TRP A 193 16.96 -16.52 -5.82
C TRP A 193 17.15 -17.13 -4.44
N PHE A 194 18.24 -17.88 -4.30
CA PHE A 194 18.90 -17.92 -3.01
C PHE A 194 19.37 -16.49 -2.71
N VAL A 195 18.81 -15.88 -1.68
CA VAL A 195 19.40 -14.68 -1.07
C VAL A 195 20.70 -15.14 -0.42
N THR A 196 21.81 -15.08 -1.16
CA THR A 196 23.12 -15.15 -0.55
C THR A 196 23.33 -13.81 0.14
N ASN A 197 23.30 -13.82 1.48
CA ASN A 197 23.82 -12.73 2.29
C ASN A 197 25.30 -12.57 1.95
N ASN A 198 25.63 -11.61 1.10
CA ASN A 198 26.99 -11.09 0.95
C ASN A 198 26.98 -9.63 1.42
N GLU A 199 26.84 -9.47 2.73
CA GLU A 199 27.34 -8.29 3.45
C GLU A 199 28.24 -8.84 4.55
N ASP A 200 29.49 -9.13 4.21
CA ASP A 200 30.63 -9.28 5.12
C ASP A 200 31.89 -9.30 4.25
N ASN A 201 32.32 -8.13 3.78
CA ASN A 201 33.72 -7.82 3.42
C ASN A 201 33.83 -6.37 2.92
N GLU A 202 33.68 -5.40 3.82
CA GLU A 202 34.34 -4.09 3.63
C GLU A 202 34.51 -3.34 4.96
N GLN A 203 35.12 -3.99 5.96
CA GLN A 203 35.83 -3.31 7.05
C GLN A 203 37.02 -4.15 7.51
N GLN A 204 38.08 -4.17 6.70
CA GLN A 204 39.45 -4.42 7.17
C GLN A 204 40.44 -4.12 6.05
N THR A 205 40.82 -2.84 5.91
CA THR A 205 42.19 -2.44 5.52
C THR A 205 42.39 -0.96 5.82
N THR A 206 43.42 -0.72 6.65
CA THR A 206 44.13 0.52 7.02
C THR A 206 43.38 1.58 7.82
#